data_AF-A0A3L7SSE2-F1
#
_entry.id   AF-A0A3L7SSE2-F1
#
_cell.length_a   1.000
_cell.length_b   1.000
_cell.length_c   1.000
_cell.angle_alpha   90.00
_cell.angle_beta   90.00
_cell.angle_gamma   90.00
#
_symmetry.space_group_name_H-M   'P 1'
#
loop_
_entity.id
_entity.type
_entity.pdbx_description
1 polymer ?
#
loop_
_entity_poly.entity_id
_entity_poly.type
_entity_poly.pdbx_seq_one_letter_code
_entity_poly.pdbx_strand_id
1 'polypeptide(L)'
;PLFTLVGAAAEKFKNQKVIPGTAATRDERGREVAFKKVMVSEAELKRLRSTLDALFTTFKGKSSKSDRQDVGQILENMKAIVASTTAGQKVTADAKLKELISDLPLRSAALDTSASDLALMTTEAFTEWLERIESAVFRIDDLLKSQQDWLVLSDRAVNDKFTFLKLSELP
;
A
#
# COMPACT_ATOMS: atom_id res chain seq x y z
N PRO A 1 -13.95 16.11 0.43
CA PRO A 1 -12.72 16.11 1.27
C PRO A 1 -11.57 16.82 0.54
N LEU A 2 -11.12 17.92 1.14
CA LEU A 2 -10.34 19.03 0.58
C LEU A 2 -8.84 18.84 0.86
N PHE A 3 -8.33 17.62 0.68
CA PHE A 3 -7.05 17.11 1.22
C PHE A 3 -7.11 16.88 2.74
N THR A 4 -6.58 15.74 3.18
CA THR A 4 -6.36 15.43 4.59
C THR A 4 -4.86 15.24 4.74
N LEU A 5 -4.22 16.09 5.54
CA LEU A 5 -2.85 15.82 5.98
C LEU A 5 -2.91 14.62 6.92
N VAL A 6 -2.14 13.58 6.61
CA VAL A 6 -2.10 12.34 7.39
C VAL A 6 -0.72 12.23 8.07
N GLY A 7 -0.68 11.75 9.32
CA GLY A 7 0.57 11.53 10.05
C GLY A 7 1.16 12.77 10.73
N ALA A 8 2.47 12.74 11.03
CA ALA A 8 3.17 13.75 11.82
C ALA A 8 3.12 15.18 11.25
N ALA A 9 2.86 15.33 9.94
CA ALA A 9 2.67 16.62 9.31
C ALA A 9 1.36 17.32 9.74
N ALA A 10 0.32 16.57 10.10
CA ALA A 10 -0.97 17.15 10.52
C ALA A 10 -0.85 17.96 11.82
N GLU A 11 -0.06 17.49 12.78
CA GLU A 11 0.18 18.18 14.05
C GLU A 11 0.94 19.50 13.87
N LYS A 12 1.85 19.56 12.89
CA LYS A 12 2.71 20.73 12.64
C LYS A 12 1.96 21.93 12.04
N PHE A 13 0.85 21.71 11.35
CA PHE A 13 0.13 22.75 10.60
C PHE A 13 -1.29 23.04 11.11
N LYS A 14 -1.66 22.47 12.27
CA LYS A 14 -2.99 22.58 12.90
C LYS A 14 -3.52 24.01 13.09
N ASN A 15 -2.64 25.00 13.25
CA ASN A 15 -3.00 26.38 13.59
C ASN A 15 -2.93 27.37 12.40
N GLN A 16 -2.70 26.89 11.18
CA GLN A 16 -2.68 27.77 10.00
C GLN A 16 -4.09 28.04 9.47
N LYS A 17 -4.32 29.25 8.96
CA LYS A 17 -5.61 29.68 8.40
C LYS A 17 -5.89 28.92 7.09
N VAL A 18 -6.77 27.94 7.14
CA VAL A 18 -7.21 27.17 5.96
C VAL A 18 -8.35 27.93 5.28
N ILE A 19 -8.21 28.22 3.98
CA ILE A 19 -9.28 28.78 3.15
C ILE A 19 -10.03 27.58 2.50
N PRO A 20 -11.32 27.34 2.84
CA PRO A 20 -12.08 26.26 2.22
C PRO A 20 -12.53 26.65 0.79
N GLY A 21 -12.37 25.73 -0.16
CA GLY A 21 -12.87 25.89 -1.55
C GLY A 21 -13.20 24.55 -2.20
N THR A 22 -14.17 24.51 -3.11
CA THR A 22 -14.55 23.28 -3.82
C THR A 22 -13.93 23.25 -5.21
N ALA A 23 -13.17 22.18 -5.52
CA ALA A 23 -12.69 21.89 -6.86
C ALA A 23 -13.40 20.63 -7.39
N ALA A 24 -14.12 20.76 -8.50
CA ALA A 24 -14.72 19.61 -9.19
C ALA A 24 -13.65 18.90 -10.03
N THR A 25 -13.65 17.56 -10.02
CA THR A 25 -12.74 16.77 -10.87
C THR A 25 -13.17 16.75 -12.34
N ARG A 26 -14.40 17.16 -12.63
CA ARG A 26 -14.96 17.24 -13.98
C ARG A 26 -15.53 18.62 -14.28
N ASP A 27 -15.42 19.06 -15.52
CA ASP A 27 -16.09 20.26 -16.00
C ASP A 27 -17.58 20.01 -16.28
N GLU A 28 -18.30 21.08 -16.64
CA GLU A 28 -19.74 21.04 -16.98
C GLU A 28 -20.06 20.10 -18.16
N ARG A 29 -19.05 19.69 -18.94
CA ARG A 29 -19.17 18.76 -20.07
C ARG A 29 -18.76 17.33 -19.71
N GLY A 30 -18.46 17.07 -18.43
CA GLY A 30 -18.07 15.76 -17.93
C GLY A 30 -16.61 15.36 -18.22
N ARG A 31 -15.78 16.26 -18.74
CA ARG A 31 -14.35 16.03 -19.01
C ARG A 31 -13.56 16.15 -17.71
N GLU A 32 -12.60 15.26 -17.51
CA GLU A 32 -11.73 15.31 -16.31
C GLU A 32 -10.77 16.50 -16.40
N VAL A 33 -10.91 17.45 -15.46
CA VAL A 33 -10.12 18.70 -15.41
C VAL A 33 -9.19 18.79 -14.20
N ALA A 34 -9.32 17.87 -13.25
CA ALA A 34 -8.44 17.81 -12.09
C ALA A 34 -8.26 16.37 -11.60
N PHE A 35 -7.03 16.00 -11.24
CA PHE A 35 -6.69 14.69 -10.70
C PHE A 35 -6.29 14.81 -9.22
N LYS A 36 -6.81 13.90 -8.38
CA LYS A 36 -6.34 13.78 -7.00
C LYS A 36 -4.97 13.12 -6.99
N LYS A 37 -3.97 13.84 -6.50
CA LYS A 37 -2.64 13.32 -6.22
C LYS A 37 -2.42 13.18 -4.71
N VAL A 38 -1.63 12.20 -4.33
CA VAL A 38 -1.12 12.00 -2.98
C VAL A 38 0.39 12.16 -3.00
N MET A 39 0.92 12.75 -1.93
CA MET A 39 2.35 12.82 -1.72
C MET A 39 2.83 11.47 -1.19
N VAL A 40 3.86 10.92 -1.81
CA VAL A 40 4.39 9.58 -1.55
C VAL A 40 5.87 9.68 -1.27
N SER A 41 6.34 9.07 -0.18
CA SER A 41 7.77 8.94 0.09
C SER A 41 8.38 7.78 -0.72
N GLU A 42 9.57 7.98 -1.26
CA GLU A 42 10.35 6.91 -1.90
C GLU A 42 10.64 5.76 -0.91
N ALA A 43 10.89 6.09 0.36
CA ALA A 43 11.18 5.11 1.40
C ALA A 43 9.96 4.26 1.75
N GLU A 44 8.77 4.86 1.84
CA GLU A 44 7.50 4.15 2.05
C GLU A 44 7.19 3.23 0.86
N LEU A 45 7.42 3.71 -0.36
CA LEU A 45 7.20 2.94 -1.58
C LEU A 45 8.16 1.73 -1.67
N LYS A 46 9.43 1.91 -1.29
CA LYS A 46 10.40 0.81 -1.18
C LYS A 46 10.03 -0.20 -0.09
N ARG A 47 9.55 0.26 1.07
CA ARG A 47 9.09 -0.62 2.16
C ARG A 47 7.89 -1.46 1.72
N LEU A 48 6.93 -0.83 1.05
CA LEU A 48 5.76 -1.52 0.49
C LEU A 48 6.19 -2.57 -0.53
N ARG A 49 7.10 -2.22 -1.46
CA ARG A 49 7.69 -3.16 -2.42
C ARG A 49 8.27 -4.38 -1.71
N SER A 50 9.16 -4.18 -0.75
CA SER A 50 9.80 -5.26 0.00
C SER A 50 8.81 -6.15 0.72
N THR A 51 7.74 -5.57 1.28
CA THR A 51 6.68 -6.31 1.97
C THR A 51 5.89 -7.19 1.00
N LEU A 52 5.47 -6.64 -0.15
CA LEU A 52 4.74 -7.37 -1.17
C LEU A 52 5.59 -8.46 -1.84
N ASP A 53 6.87 -8.16 -2.10
CA ASP A 53 7.84 -9.11 -2.66
C ASP A 53 8.11 -10.28 -1.69
N ALA A 54 8.19 -10.00 -0.39
CA ALA A 54 8.31 -11.03 0.65
C ALA A 54 7.04 -11.89 0.76
N LEU A 55 5.84 -11.30 0.66
CA LEU A 55 4.59 -12.05 0.56
C LEU A 55 4.61 -12.98 -0.65
N PHE A 56 4.89 -12.44 -1.83
CA PHE A 56 4.95 -13.22 -3.06
C PHE A 56 5.96 -14.37 -2.94
N THR A 57 7.19 -14.08 -2.51
CA THR A 57 8.26 -15.08 -2.40
C THR A 57 7.94 -16.19 -1.40
N THR A 58 7.29 -15.84 -0.29
CA THR A 58 6.89 -16.81 0.74
C THR A 58 5.76 -17.72 0.27
N PHE A 59 4.80 -17.17 -0.47
CA PHE A 59 3.57 -17.87 -0.83
C PHE A 59 3.57 -18.50 -2.24
N LYS A 60 4.48 -18.11 -3.15
CA LYS A 60 4.57 -18.69 -4.52
C LYS A 60 4.78 -20.20 -4.55
N GLY A 61 5.46 -20.75 -3.54
CA GLY A 61 5.69 -22.20 -3.41
C GLY A 61 4.52 -22.97 -2.80
N LYS A 62 3.53 -22.28 -2.23
CA LYS A 62 2.35 -22.87 -1.57
C LYS A 62 1.16 -22.91 -2.52
N SER A 63 1.38 -23.33 -3.76
CA SER A 63 0.35 -23.31 -4.81
C SER A 63 -0.76 -24.34 -4.59
N SER A 64 -0.48 -25.45 -3.88
CA SER A 64 -1.50 -26.43 -3.55
C SER A 64 -2.30 -26.04 -2.31
N LYS A 65 -3.58 -26.41 -2.25
CA LYS A 65 -4.43 -26.14 -1.08
C LYS A 65 -3.88 -26.80 0.18
N SER A 66 -3.29 -27.99 0.08
CA SER A 66 -2.67 -28.70 1.21
C SER A 66 -1.56 -27.90 1.90
N ASP A 67 -0.80 -27.10 1.14
CA ASP A 67 0.30 -26.28 1.69
C ASP A 67 -0.20 -25.04 2.47
N ARG A 68 -1.52 -24.80 2.43
CA ARG A 68 -2.21 -23.63 2.99
C ARG A 68 -3.30 -24.00 4.00
N GLN A 69 -3.45 -25.27 4.38
CA GLN A 69 -4.51 -25.68 5.32
C GLN A 69 -4.23 -25.22 6.76
N ASP A 70 -2.96 -24.99 7.10
CA ASP A 70 -2.56 -24.51 8.42
C ASP A 70 -2.64 -22.98 8.49
N VAL A 71 -3.78 -22.48 8.98
CA VAL A 71 -4.02 -21.04 9.21
C VAL A 71 -2.99 -20.46 10.18
N GLY A 72 -2.54 -21.23 11.17
CA GLY A 72 -1.55 -20.79 12.15
C GLY A 72 -0.21 -20.53 11.47
N GLN A 73 0.24 -21.46 10.61
CA GLN A 73 1.47 -21.28 9.85
C GLN A 73 1.38 -20.11 8.86
N ILE A 74 0.25 -19.91 8.19
CA ILE A 74 0.02 -18.75 7.30
C ILE A 74 0.14 -17.45 8.10
N LEU A 75 -0.54 -17.38 9.25
CA LEU A 75 -0.51 -16.22 10.13
C LEU A 75 0.91 -15.91 10.62
N GLU A 76 1.68 -16.91 11.04
CA GLU A 76 3.06 -16.71 11.48
C GLU A 76 3.97 -16.22 10.33
N ASN A 77 3.79 -16.75 9.12
CA ASN A 77 4.51 -16.24 7.94
C ASN A 77 4.14 -14.77 7.65
N MET A 78 2.85 -14.42 7.69
CA MET A 78 2.41 -13.04 7.49
C MET A 78 2.97 -12.12 8.59
N LYS A 79 2.92 -12.53 9.86
CA LYS A 79 3.53 -11.79 10.96
C LYS A 79 5.03 -11.59 10.74
N ALA A 80 5.77 -12.62 10.33
CA ALA A 80 7.21 -12.50 10.08
C ALA A 80 7.52 -11.47 8.99
N ILE A 81 6.70 -11.41 7.94
CA ILE A 81 6.86 -10.45 6.84
C ILE A 81 6.53 -9.02 7.29
N VAL A 82 5.46 -8.84 8.07
CA VAL A 82 4.98 -7.52 8.52
C VAL A 82 5.56 -7.13 9.90
N ALA A 83 6.41 -7.95 10.51
CA ALA A 83 7.02 -7.68 11.84
C ALA A 83 7.91 -6.43 11.83
N SER A 84 8.42 -6.03 10.67
CA SER A 84 9.12 -4.75 10.51
C SER A 84 8.19 -3.53 10.69
N THR A 85 6.87 -3.71 10.55
CA THR A 85 5.86 -2.64 10.55
C THR A 85 4.92 -2.68 11.77
N THR A 86 4.75 -3.83 12.43
CA THR A 86 3.67 -4.08 13.42
C THR A 86 4.15 -4.30 14.87
N ALA A 87 5.38 -3.90 15.21
CA ALA A 87 5.96 -4.13 16.54
C ALA A 87 4.98 -3.76 17.69
N GLY A 88 4.43 -4.77 18.36
CA GLY A 88 3.52 -4.63 19.50
C GLY A 88 2.01 -4.83 19.25
N GLN A 89 1.55 -5.03 18.00
CA GLN A 89 0.14 -5.32 17.73
C GLN A 89 -0.20 -6.81 17.84
N LYS A 90 -1.33 -7.13 18.49
CA LYS A 90 -1.90 -8.48 18.48
C LYS A 90 -2.58 -8.72 17.13
N VAL A 91 -1.90 -9.42 16.24
CA VAL A 91 -2.42 -9.82 14.93
C VAL A 91 -3.20 -11.13 15.05
N THR A 92 -4.48 -11.11 14.67
CA THR A 92 -5.36 -12.28 14.60
C THR A 92 -5.40 -12.86 13.19
N ALA A 93 -5.90 -14.09 13.03
CA ALA A 93 -6.01 -14.74 11.72
C ALA A 93 -6.93 -14.00 10.74
N ASP A 94 -7.93 -13.28 11.26
CA ASP A 94 -8.90 -12.52 10.47
C ASP A 94 -8.48 -11.06 10.21
N ALA A 95 -7.33 -10.65 10.76
CA ALA A 95 -6.79 -9.32 10.47
C ALA A 95 -6.41 -9.24 8.99
N LYS A 96 -6.86 -8.18 8.32
CA LYS A 96 -6.60 -8.01 6.89
C LYS A 96 -5.19 -7.48 6.67
N LEU A 97 -4.52 -7.90 5.60
CA LEU A 97 -3.17 -7.42 5.26
C LEU A 97 -3.06 -5.90 5.21
N LYS A 98 -4.09 -5.20 4.69
CA LYS A 98 -4.15 -3.73 4.64
C LYS A 98 -4.18 -3.05 6.02
N GLU A 99 -4.59 -3.75 7.07
CA GLU A 99 -4.59 -3.22 8.45
C GLU A 99 -3.21 -3.33 9.08
N LEU A 100 -2.41 -4.29 8.60
CA LEU A 100 -1.04 -4.55 9.03
C LEU A 100 -0.02 -3.72 8.24
N ILE A 101 -0.35 -3.40 7.00
CA ILE A 101 0.45 -2.57 6.10
C ILE A 101 -0.21 -1.19 6.05
N SER A 102 0.25 -0.25 6.87
CA SER A 102 -0.28 1.12 6.92
C SER A 102 0.35 2.05 5.87
N ASP A 103 1.26 1.55 5.04
CA ASP A 103 2.00 2.36 4.08
C ASP A 103 1.14 2.68 2.84
N LEU A 104 1.03 3.97 2.49
CA LEU A 104 0.34 4.51 1.30
C LEU A 104 -1.16 4.13 1.15
N PRO A 105 -1.94 4.84 0.33
CA PRO A 105 -3.29 4.41 -0.01
C PRO A 105 -3.22 3.13 -0.88
N LEU A 106 -3.22 1.98 -0.23
CA LEU A 106 -3.20 0.67 -0.89
C LEU A 106 -4.52 0.44 -1.63
N ARG A 107 -4.46 0.20 -2.94
CA ARG A 107 -5.63 -0.09 -3.78
C ARG A 107 -5.71 -1.54 -4.21
N SER A 108 -4.64 -2.31 -4.04
CA SER A 108 -4.67 -3.73 -4.33
C SER A 108 -5.68 -4.47 -3.46
N ALA A 109 -6.71 -5.02 -4.10
CA ALA A 109 -7.69 -5.90 -3.46
C ALA A 109 -7.04 -7.15 -2.83
N ALA A 110 -5.82 -7.51 -3.25
CA ALA A 110 -5.07 -8.62 -2.65
C ALA A 110 -4.71 -8.37 -1.17
N LEU A 111 -4.75 -7.10 -0.73
CA LEU A 111 -4.49 -6.72 0.66
C LEU A 111 -5.76 -6.71 1.53
N ASP A 112 -6.93 -6.92 0.92
CA ASP A 112 -8.20 -7.15 1.64
C ASP A 112 -8.35 -8.62 2.08
N THR A 113 -7.26 -9.37 2.09
CA THR A 113 -7.20 -10.80 2.41
C THR A 113 -6.59 -11.02 3.79
N SER A 114 -7.17 -11.94 4.56
CA SER A 114 -6.67 -12.41 5.86
C SER A 114 -5.97 -13.77 5.77
N ALA A 115 -5.35 -14.22 6.86
CA ALA A 115 -4.75 -15.56 6.92
C ALA A 115 -5.82 -16.66 6.76
N SER A 116 -7.00 -16.45 7.37
CA SER A 116 -8.16 -17.32 7.25
C SER A 116 -8.62 -17.45 5.79
N ASP A 117 -8.66 -16.33 5.06
CA ASP A 117 -9.08 -16.33 3.65
C ASP A 117 -8.11 -17.14 2.77
N LEU A 118 -6.79 -16.94 2.95
CA LEU A 118 -5.77 -17.67 2.18
C LEU A 118 -5.85 -19.18 2.35
N ALA A 119 -6.23 -19.65 3.54
CA ALA A 119 -6.40 -21.07 3.82
C ALA A 119 -7.65 -21.66 3.15
N LEU A 120 -8.70 -20.86 3.02
CA LEU A 120 -9.98 -21.29 2.45
C LEU A 120 -10.03 -21.18 0.92
N MET A 121 -9.24 -20.28 0.33
CA MET A 121 -9.16 -20.06 -1.11
C MET A 121 -8.93 -21.35 -1.91
N THR A 122 -9.62 -21.44 -3.05
CA THR A 122 -9.30 -22.45 -4.07
C THR A 122 -7.89 -22.21 -4.62
N THR A 123 -7.30 -23.22 -5.26
CA THR A 123 -6.01 -23.07 -5.94
C THR A 123 -6.04 -21.94 -6.96
N GLU A 124 -7.12 -21.83 -7.74
CA GLU A 124 -7.31 -20.78 -8.74
C GLU A 124 -7.36 -19.38 -8.09
N ALA A 125 -8.21 -19.20 -7.07
CA ALA A 125 -8.33 -17.91 -6.38
C ALA A 125 -7.02 -17.48 -5.71
N PHE A 126 -6.25 -18.44 -5.20
CA PHE A 126 -4.93 -18.17 -4.62
C PHE A 126 -3.89 -17.78 -5.69
N THR A 127 -3.89 -18.43 -6.85
CA THR A 127 -3.03 -18.04 -7.97
C THR A 127 -3.35 -16.63 -8.44
N GLU A 128 -4.63 -16.29 -8.61
CA GLU A 128 -5.04 -14.92 -8.95
C GLU A 128 -4.61 -13.90 -7.88
N TRP A 129 -4.71 -14.27 -6.60
CA TRP A 129 -4.25 -13.44 -5.50
C TRP A 129 -2.72 -13.21 -5.57
N LEU A 130 -1.93 -14.24 -5.85
CA LEU A 130 -0.49 -14.12 -6.05
C LEU A 130 -0.13 -13.23 -7.23
N GLU A 131 -0.80 -13.39 -8.38
CA GLU A 131 -0.59 -12.57 -9.58
C GLU A 131 -0.90 -11.10 -9.32
N ARG A 132 -1.90 -10.80 -8.48
CA ARG A 132 -2.22 -9.42 -8.07
C ARG A 132 -1.13 -8.83 -7.19
N ILE A 133 -0.54 -9.60 -6.29
CA ILE A 133 0.61 -9.15 -5.48
C ILE A 133 1.81 -8.89 -6.38
N GLU A 134 2.12 -9.81 -7.29
CA GLU A 134 3.23 -9.67 -8.23
C GLU A 134 3.04 -8.44 -9.13
N SER A 135 1.83 -8.23 -9.65
CA SER A 135 1.47 -7.03 -10.43
C SER A 135 1.65 -5.75 -9.63
N ALA A 136 1.30 -5.74 -8.34
CA ALA A 136 1.54 -4.61 -7.46
C ALA A 136 3.04 -4.33 -7.25
N VAL A 137 3.86 -5.38 -7.10
CA VAL A 137 5.33 -5.24 -7.03
C VAL A 137 5.88 -4.63 -8.31
N PHE A 138 5.47 -5.14 -9.48
CA PHE A 138 5.88 -4.58 -10.76
C PHE A 138 5.46 -3.12 -10.93
N ARG A 139 4.24 -2.77 -10.49
CA ARG A 139 3.76 -1.39 -10.54
C ARG A 139 4.61 -0.47 -9.66
N ILE A 140 4.99 -0.91 -8.47
CA ILE A 140 5.87 -0.14 -7.59
C ILE A 140 7.26 0.01 -8.21
N ASP A 141 7.81 -1.04 -8.82
CA ASP A 141 9.09 -0.97 -9.52
C ASP A 141 9.06 0.04 -10.68
N ASP A 142 7.95 0.09 -11.43
CA ASP A 142 7.73 1.09 -12.48
C ASP A 142 7.67 2.52 -11.91
N LEU A 143 6.96 2.72 -10.78
CA LEU A 143 6.92 4.00 -10.09
C LEU A 143 8.30 4.46 -9.58
N LEU A 144 9.12 3.53 -9.08
CA LEU A 144 10.47 3.82 -8.59
C LEU A 144 11.48 4.06 -9.72
N LYS A 145 11.32 3.40 -10.87
CA LYS A 145 12.24 3.50 -12.03
C LYS A 145 11.86 4.58 -13.03
N SER A 146 10.58 4.94 -13.12
CA SER A 146 10.11 6.02 -13.98
C SER A 146 10.74 7.34 -13.59
N GLN A 147 10.87 8.27 -14.55
CA GLN A 147 11.33 9.65 -14.31
C GLN A 147 10.28 10.42 -13.51
N GLN A 148 10.01 10.01 -12.29
CA GLN A 148 9.24 10.80 -11.34
C GLN A 148 10.09 11.99 -10.90
N ASP A 149 9.47 13.16 -10.80
CA ASP A 149 10.06 14.34 -10.19
C ASP A 149 10.15 14.12 -8.68
N TRP A 150 11.20 13.42 -8.25
CA TRP A 150 11.50 13.22 -6.84
C TRP A 150 12.05 14.51 -6.25
N LEU A 151 11.30 15.06 -5.30
CA LEU A 151 11.58 16.32 -4.61
C LEU A 151 12.04 16.05 -3.18
N VAL A 152 12.94 16.88 -2.69
CA VAL A 152 13.35 16.92 -1.28
C VAL A 152 12.58 18.05 -0.60
N LEU A 153 11.85 17.75 0.47
CA LEU A 153 11.00 18.74 1.15
C LEU A 153 11.76 19.72 2.05
N SER A 154 13.01 19.40 2.43
CA SER A 154 13.87 20.31 3.18
C SER A 154 15.34 19.91 3.14
N ASP A 155 16.24 20.88 3.28
CA ASP A 155 17.70 20.66 3.40
C ASP A 155 18.11 19.82 4.61
N ARG A 156 17.20 19.59 5.56
CA ARG A 156 17.41 18.72 6.74
C ARG A 156 16.98 17.27 6.51
N ALA A 157 16.26 17.00 5.42
CA ALA A 157 15.71 15.70 5.07
C ALA A 157 16.17 15.29 3.66
N VAL A 158 17.46 15.50 3.36
CA VAL A 158 18.07 15.29 2.03
C VAL A 158 17.89 13.85 1.52
N ASN A 159 17.73 12.90 2.44
CA ASN A 159 17.53 11.48 2.13
C ASN A 159 16.05 11.13 1.92
N ASP A 160 15.12 12.01 2.28
CA ASP A 160 13.68 11.78 2.14
C ASP A 160 13.19 12.43 0.84
N LYS A 161 13.09 11.60 -0.20
CA LYS A 161 12.53 11.99 -1.48
C LYS A 161 11.04 11.70 -1.53
N PHE A 162 10.30 12.63 -2.13
CA PHE A 162 8.85 12.57 -2.27
C PHE A 162 8.44 12.85 -3.70
N THR A 163 7.33 12.26 -4.13
CA THR A 163 6.69 12.59 -5.41
C THR A 163 5.18 12.66 -5.25
N PHE A 164 4.50 13.24 -6.23
CA PHE A 164 3.04 13.34 -6.26
C PHE A 164 2.46 12.36 -7.28
N LEU A 165 1.88 11.27 -6.79
CA LEU A 165 1.25 10.24 -7.62
C LEU A 165 -0.27 10.41 -7.62
N LYS A 166 -0.91 10.21 -8.77
CA LYS A 166 -2.36 10.07 -8.85
C LYS A 166 -2.78 8.82 -8.10
N LEU A 167 -3.97 8.85 -7.51
CA LEU A 167 -4.53 7.65 -6.87
C LEU A 167 -4.67 6.46 -7.83
N SER A 168 -4.87 6.70 -9.12
CA SER A 168 -4.91 5.63 -10.15
C SER A 168 -3.55 5.01 -10.44
N GLU A 169 -2.47 5.68 -10.06
CA GLU A 169 -1.10 5.22 -10.31
C GLU A 169 -0.58 4.33 -9.20
N LEU A 170 -1.22 4.35 -8.02
CA LEU A 170 -0.86 3.52 -6.88
C LEU A 170 -1.21 2.04 -7.14
N PRO A 171 -0.43 1.11 -6.54
CA PRO A 171 -0.66 -0.33 -6.63
C PRO A 171 -1.96 -0.80 -5.94
#